data_AF-A0A8S3IEX9-F1
#
_entry.id   AF-A0A8S3IEX9-F1
#
_cell.length_a   1.000
_cell.length_b   1.000
_cell.length_c   1.000
_cell.angle_alpha   90.00
_cell.angle_beta   90.00
_cell.angle_gamma   90.00
#
_symmetry.space_group_name_H-M   'P 1'
#
loop_
_entity.id
_entity.type
_entity.pdbx_description
1 polymer ?
#
loop_
_entity_poly.entity_id
_entity_poly.type
_entity_poly.pdbx_seq_one_letter_code
_entity_poly.pdbx_strand_id
1 'polypeptide(L)'
;MLTVLIIRGATLSGAIEGVKFYMGTVNLSVLKNPSVWKEACTQVFYALSCCSGGLIAMSSFNNFNNNVYRDTISICLVTWFTSIFGGFAIFTVLGHMATKMGVSVADVAKGGPGLAFVVFPEGLSMMPFAPLWCVLFFLMMCTLGFGSEFSIMETVMASIIDEFKTYLNTPKKIIIFRF
;
A
#
# COMPACT_ATOMS: atom_id res chain seq x y z
N MET A 1 0.61 -9.54 -8.26
CA MET A 1 0.94 -10.39 -7.11
C MET A 1 -0.16 -10.43 -6.05
N LEU A 2 -0.73 -9.28 -5.67
CA LEU A 2 -1.90 -9.19 -4.79
C LEU A 2 -3.05 -10.13 -5.21
N THR A 3 -3.39 -10.20 -6.50
CA THR A 3 -4.44 -11.10 -7.01
C THR A 3 -4.16 -12.57 -6.73
N VAL A 4 -2.89 -12.99 -6.84
CA VAL A 4 -2.46 -14.38 -6.58
C VAL A 4 -2.60 -14.70 -5.09
N LEU A 5 -2.23 -13.76 -4.22
CA LEU A 5 -2.42 -13.90 -2.77
C LEU A 5 -3.91 -13.92 -2.37
N ILE A 6 -4.78 -13.18 -3.06
CA ILE A 6 -6.22 -13.20 -2.79
C ILE A 6 -6.87 -14.49 -3.26
N ILE A 7 -6.57 -14.94 -4.47
CA ILE A 7 -7.10 -16.22 -4.97
C ILE A 7 -6.67 -17.34 -4.03
N ARG A 8 -5.38 -17.36 -3.64
CA ARG A 8 -4.91 -18.34 -2.67
C ARG A 8 -5.57 -18.15 -1.30
N GLY A 9 -5.62 -16.91 -0.81
CA GLY A 9 -6.32 -16.43 0.38
C GLY A 9 -7.74 -17.00 0.50
N ALA A 10 -8.52 -16.87 -0.57
CA ALA A 10 -9.89 -17.34 -0.64
C ALA A 10 -10.04 -18.87 -0.58
N THR A 11 -9.02 -19.63 -1.02
CA THR A 11 -9.01 -21.10 -0.94
C THR A 11 -8.61 -21.65 0.43
N LEU A 12 -8.22 -20.80 1.38
CA LEU A 12 -7.79 -21.23 2.72
C LEU A 12 -8.97 -21.41 3.68
N SER A 13 -8.90 -22.47 4.49
CA SER A 13 -9.87 -22.72 5.56
C SER A 13 -9.83 -21.59 6.59
N GLY A 14 -10.97 -20.95 6.90
CA GLY A 14 -11.02 -19.84 7.86
C GLY A 14 -10.82 -18.45 7.24
N ALA A 15 -10.59 -18.35 5.92
CA ALA A 15 -10.50 -17.06 5.24
C ALA A 15 -11.78 -16.21 5.40
N ILE A 16 -12.95 -16.87 5.46
CA ILE A 16 -14.24 -16.22 5.66
C ILE A 16 -14.30 -15.48 7.01
N GLU A 17 -13.71 -16.03 8.07
CA GLU A 17 -13.70 -15.38 9.39
C GLU A 17 -12.87 -14.09 9.37
N GLY A 18 -11.75 -14.09 8.64
CA GLY A 18 -10.96 -12.88 8.40
C GLY A 18 -11.74 -11.82 7.61
N VAL A 19 -12.47 -12.23 6.57
CA VAL A 19 -13.31 -11.31 5.76
C VAL A 19 -14.48 -10.76 6.57
N LYS A 20 -15.12 -11.59 7.40
CA LYS A 20 -16.16 -11.16 8.34
C LYS A 20 -15.61 -10.15 9.36
N PHE A 21 -14.39 -10.32 9.83
CA PHE A 21 -13.76 -9.33 10.71
C PHE A 21 -13.47 -8.02 9.95
N TYR A 22 -13.05 -8.08 8.69
CA TYR A 22 -12.76 -6.90 7.88
C TYR A 22 -14.02 -6.08 7.51
N MET A 23 -15.10 -6.74 7.06
CA MET A 23 -16.31 -6.05 6.58
C MET A 23 -17.53 -6.15 7.51
N GLY A 24 -17.60 -7.19 8.35
CA GLY A 24 -18.83 -7.58 9.07
C GLY A 24 -19.03 -6.89 10.42
N THR A 25 -17.98 -6.34 11.05
CA THR A 25 -18.08 -5.62 12.32
C THR A 25 -18.25 -4.11 12.10
N VAL A 26 -19.32 -3.70 11.40
CA VAL A 26 -19.62 -2.26 11.22
C VAL A 26 -20.22 -1.70 12.50
N ASN A 27 -19.38 -1.21 13.41
CA ASN A 27 -19.84 -0.50 14.60
C ASN A 27 -20.03 1.00 14.29
N LEU A 28 -21.25 1.39 13.95
CA LEU A 28 -21.61 2.79 13.64
C LEU A 28 -21.39 3.75 14.82
N SER A 29 -21.31 3.24 16.05
CA SER A 29 -21.02 4.07 17.23
C SER A 29 -19.63 4.66 17.20
N VAL A 30 -18.69 4.02 16.48
CA VAL A 30 -17.30 4.44 16.33
C VAL A 30 -17.21 5.76 15.53
N LEU A 31 -18.17 6.03 14.65
CA LEU A 31 -18.23 7.28 13.86
C LEU A 31 -18.46 8.53 14.72
N LYS A 32 -18.99 8.38 15.95
CA LYS A 32 -19.14 9.50 16.90
C LYS A 32 -17.81 9.95 17.49
N ASN A 33 -16.78 9.12 17.41
CA ASN A 33 -15.48 9.41 17.98
C ASN A 33 -14.65 10.28 17.00
N PRO A 34 -14.25 11.51 17.38
CA PRO A 34 -13.43 12.36 16.53
C PRO A 34 -12.07 11.75 16.16
N SER A 35 -11.53 10.88 17.00
CA SER A 35 -10.24 10.21 16.75
C SER A 35 -10.27 9.36 15.47
N VAL A 36 -11.41 8.75 15.15
CA VAL A 36 -11.58 7.90 13.97
C VAL A 36 -11.52 8.72 12.69
N TRP A 37 -12.10 9.92 12.70
CA TRP A 37 -11.99 10.86 11.59
C TRP A 37 -10.56 11.37 11.43
N LYS A 38 -9.87 11.67 12.53
CA LYS A 38 -8.45 12.04 12.50
C LYS A 38 -7.60 10.94 11.88
N GLU A 39 -7.80 9.68 12.28
CA GLU A 39 -7.07 8.54 11.71
C GLU A 39 -7.39 8.33 10.24
N ALA A 40 -8.67 8.41 9.83
CA ALA A 40 -9.07 8.30 8.43
C ALA A 40 -8.43 9.39 7.57
N CYS A 41 -8.46 10.65 8.01
CA CYS A 41 -7.79 11.76 7.31
C CYS A 41 -6.28 11.49 7.20
N THR A 42 -5.64 11.11 8.31
CA THR A 42 -4.20 10.81 8.35
C THR A 42 -3.83 9.70 7.37
N GLN A 43 -4.63 8.64 7.32
CA GLN A 43 -4.45 7.53 6.39
C GLN A 43 -4.55 8.00 4.93
N VAL A 44 -5.53 8.83 4.59
CA VAL A 44 -5.68 9.37 3.22
C VAL A 44 -4.50 10.29 2.86
N PHE A 45 -4.06 11.15 3.78
CA PHE A 45 -2.92 12.04 3.56
C PHE A 45 -1.63 11.26 3.30
N TYR A 46 -1.34 10.23 4.10
CA TYR A 46 -0.15 9.39 3.88
C TYR A 46 -0.28 8.50 2.65
N ALA A 47 -1.47 7.93 2.38
CA ALA A 47 -1.69 7.06 1.23
C ALA A 47 -1.51 7.77 -0.12
N LEU A 48 -1.89 9.04 -0.22
CA LEU A 48 -1.72 9.84 -1.45
C LEU A 48 -0.42 10.66 -1.46
N SER A 49 0.28 10.78 -0.33
CA SER A 49 1.50 11.59 -0.20
C SER A 49 1.34 13.03 -0.72
N CYS A 50 0.17 13.63 -0.52
CA CYS A 50 -0.21 14.93 -1.08
C CYS A 50 0.76 16.07 -0.72
N CYS A 51 1.40 16.00 0.44
CA CYS A 51 2.23 17.08 0.98
C CYS A 51 3.75 16.88 0.79
N SER A 52 4.17 15.76 0.20
CA SER A 52 5.60 15.40 0.12
C SER A 52 6.32 15.98 -1.11
N GLY A 53 5.63 16.78 -1.95
CA GLY A 53 6.20 17.40 -3.15
C GLY A 53 6.36 16.45 -4.35
N GLY A 54 6.28 15.13 -4.15
CA GLY A 54 6.50 14.16 -5.23
C GLY A 54 5.49 14.24 -6.36
N LEU A 55 4.20 14.44 -6.05
CA LEU A 55 3.18 14.66 -7.08
C LEU A 55 3.42 15.96 -7.87
N ILE A 56 3.97 17.00 -7.21
CA ILE A 56 4.29 18.27 -7.86
C ILE A 56 5.46 18.09 -8.83
N ALA A 57 6.54 17.43 -8.39
CA ALA A 57 7.68 17.10 -9.26
C ALA A 57 7.24 16.25 -10.46
N MET A 58 6.45 15.20 -10.24
CA MET A 58 5.96 14.33 -11.31
C MET A 58 5.03 15.05 -12.29
N SER A 59 4.14 15.91 -11.79
CA SER A 59 3.27 16.73 -12.64
C SER A 59 4.04 17.79 -13.45
N SER A 60 5.20 18.24 -12.99
CA SER A 60 6.06 19.17 -13.75
C SER A 60 6.64 18.56 -15.03
N PHE A 61 6.67 17.22 -15.13
CA PHE A 61 7.11 16.50 -16.31
C PHE A 61 6.00 16.23 -17.33
N ASN A 62 4.73 16.47 -16.98
CA ASN A 62 3.62 16.28 -17.90
C ASN A 62 3.57 17.33 -19.01
N ASN A 63 2.99 16.95 -20.15
CA ASN A 63 2.65 17.89 -21.21
C ASN A 63 1.71 18.99 -20.71
N PHE A 64 1.90 20.23 -21.19
CA PHE A 64 1.14 21.40 -20.72
C PHE A 64 -0.38 21.25 -20.92
N ASN A 65 -0.82 20.59 -21.99
CA ASN A 65 -2.24 20.34 -22.28
C ASN A 65 -2.73 18.97 -21.76
N ASN A 66 -1.99 18.30 -20.87
CA ASN A 66 -2.43 17.03 -20.31
C ASN A 66 -3.63 17.22 -19.37
N ASN A 67 -4.57 16.28 -19.40
CA ASN A 67 -5.76 16.34 -18.54
C ASN A 67 -5.46 15.82 -17.14
N VAL A 68 -4.86 16.69 -16.31
CA VAL A 68 -4.50 16.38 -14.91
C VAL A 68 -5.69 15.99 -14.04
N TYR A 69 -6.90 16.48 -14.34
CA TYR A 69 -8.11 16.12 -13.59
C TYR A 69 -8.44 14.63 -13.74
N ARG A 70 -8.39 14.11 -14.98
CA ARG A 70 -8.65 12.69 -15.25
C ARG A 70 -7.61 11.79 -14.58
N ASP A 71 -6.35 12.19 -14.62
CA ASP A 71 -5.26 11.43 -14.01
C ASP A 71 -5.39 11.42 -12.49
N THR A 72 -5.69 12.57 -11.88
CA THR A 72 -5.88 12.70 -10.43
C THR A 72 -7.02 11.82 -9.94
N ILE A 73 -8.18 11.84 -10.61
CA ILE A 73 -9.32 10.98 -10.26
C ILE A 73 -8.94 9.51 -10.39
N SER A 74 -8.23 9.14 -11.47
CA SER A 74 -7.80 7.76 -11.70
C SER A 74 -6.83 7.29 -10.61
N ILE A 75 -5.84 8.11 -10.23
CA ILE A 75 -4.90 7.81 -9.14
C ILE A 75 -5.65 7.59 -7.83
N CYS A 76 -6.57 8.50 -7.46
CA CYS A 76 -7.35 8.36 -6.24
C CYS A 76 -8.15 7.05 -6.20
N LEU A 77 -8.83 6.70 -7.30
CA LEU A 77 -9.60 5.48 -7.41
C LEU A 77 -8.70 4.24 -7.33
N VAL A 78 -7.58 4.20 -8.07
CA VAL A 78 -6.64 3.08 -8.05
C VAL A 78 -6.06 2.88 -6.66
N THR A 79 -5.70 3.96 -5.95
CA THR A 79 -5.20 3.88 -4.57
C THR A 79 -6.25 3.28 -3.64
N TRP A 80 -7.50 3.77 -3.70
CA TRP A 80 -8.61 3.22 -2.91
C TRP A 80 -8.85 1.74 -3.20
N PHE A 81 -8.95 1.36 -4.46
CA PHE A 81 -9.16 -0.03 -4.86
C PHE A 81 -8.00 -0.92 -4.41
N THR A 82 -6.76 -0.46 -4.57
CA THR A 82 -5.57 -1.21 -4.16
C THR A 82 -5.53 -1.40 -2.65
N SER A 83 -5.89 -0.39 -1.86
CA SER A 83 -5.97 -0.51 -0.39
C SER A 83 -7.04 -1.51 0.05
N ILE A 84 -8.23 -1.49 -0.56
CA ILE A 84 -9.30 -2.45 -0.26
C ILE A 84 -8.84 -3.86 -0.63
N PHE A 85 -8.26 -4.03 -1.82
CA PHE A 85 -7.77 -5.30 -2.33
C PHE A 85 -6.64 -5.88 -1.44
N GLY A 86 -5.70 -5.03 -1.03
CA GLY A 86 -4.67 -5.38 -0.04
C GLY A 86 -5.24 -5.78 1.30
N GLY A 87 -6.29 -5.09 1.77
CA GLY A 87 -7.04 -5.45 2.97
C GLY A 87 -7.57 -6.89 2.89
N PHE A 88 -8.28 -7.24 1.82
CA PHE A 88 -8.75 -8.62 1.62
C PHE A 88 -7.61 -9.65 1.58
N ALA A 89 -6.50 -9.33 0.90
CA ALA A 89 -5.33 -10.21 0.86
C ALA A 89 -4.76 -10.47 2.26
N ILE A 90 -4.69 -9.45 3.10
CA ILE A 90 -4.14 -9.55 4.45
C ILE A 90 -5.11 -10.31 5.37
N PHE A 91 -6.38 -9.91 5.40
CA PHE A 91 -7.37 -10.46 6.32
C PHE A 91 -7.73 -11.91 5.99
N THR A 92 -7.71 -12.35 4.74
CA THR A 92 -7.94 -13.77 4.40
C THR A 92 -6.85 -14.69 4.95
N VAL A 93 -5.57 -14.26 4.90
CA VAL A 93 -4.45 -15.00 5.50
C VAL A 93 -4.50 -14.96 7.03
N LEU A 94 -4.81 -13.80 7.62
CA LEU A 94 -4.98 -13.69 9.08
C LEU A 94 -6.13 -14.55 9.60
N GLY A 95 -7.26 -14.63 8.88
CA GLY A 95 -8.37 -15.50 9.23
C GLY A 95 -7.99 -16.97 9.23
N HIS A 96 -7.18 -17.39 8.25
CA HIS A 96 -6.62 -18.75 8.22
C HIS A 96 -5.74 -19.04 9.43
N MET A 97 -4.80 -18.13 9.74
CA MET A 97 -3.91 -18.25 10.88
C MET A 97 -4.68 -18.30 12.20
N ALA A 98 -5.64 -17.39 12.41
CA ALA A 98 -6.50 -17.34 13.59
C ALA A 98 -7.26 -18.66 13.79
N THR A 99 -7.83 -19.21 12.71
CA THR A 99 -8.55 -20.51 12.75
C THR A 99 -7.61 -21.67 13.08
N LYS A 100 -6.36 -21.65 12.60
CA LYS A 100 -5.37 -22.70 12.89
C LYS A 100 -4.82 -22.63 14.30
N MET A 101 -4.63 -21.43 14.84
CA MET A 101 -4.12 -21.21 16.20
C MET A 101 -5.22 -21.22 17.27
N GLY A 102 -6.50 -21.21 16.86
CA GLY A 102 -7.64 -21.15 17.78
C GLY A 102 -7.75 -19.81 18.52
N VAL A 103 -7.21 -18.73 17.95
CA VAL A 103 -7.22 -17.36 18.53
C VAL A 103 -8.15 -16.46 17.74
N SER A 104 -8.52 -15.29 18.30
CA SER A 104 -9.35 -14.33 17.58
C SER A 104 -8.55 -13.59 16.50
N VAL A 105 -9.22 -13.15 15.43
CA VAL A 105 -8.58 -12.35 14.37
C VAL A 105 -8.04 -11.02 14.92
N ALA A 106 -8.66 -10.47 15.96
CA ALA A 106 -8.22 -9.23 16.60
C ALA A 106 -6.84 -9.36 17.27
N ASP A 107 -6.52 -10.54 17.80
CA ASP A 107 -5.24 -10.78 18.49
C ASP A 107 -4.06 -10.83 17.51
N VAL A 108 -4.31 -11.31 16.29
CA VAL A 108 -3.31 -11.41 15.21
C VAL A 108 -3.27 -10.16 14.32
N ALA A 109 -4.36 -9.38 14.25
CA ALA A 109 -4.46 -8.18 13.41
C ALA A 109 -3.90 -6.90 14.07
N LYS A 110 -2.77 -6.99 14.78
CA LYS A 110 -2.11 -5.81 15.36
C LYS A 110 -1.33 -5.07 14.29
N GLY A 111 -1.71 -3.83 14.00
CA GLY A 111 -1.10 -3.01 12.95
C GLY A 111 0.39 -2.72 13.16
N GLY A 112 1.05 -2.23 12.10
CA GLY A 112 2.46 -1.83 12.11
C GLY A 112 3.41 -2.86 11.49
N PRO A 113 4.74 -2.65 11.60
CA PRO A 113 5.75 -3.50 10.96
C PRO A 113 5.69 -4.96 11.42
N GLY A 114 5.31 -5.20 12.69
CA GLY A 114 5.16 -6.55 13.23
C GLY A 114 4.11 -7.39 12.50
N LEU A 115 3.05 -6.77 11.98
CA LEU A 115 2.05 -7.47 11.17
C LEU A 115 2.68 -8.05 9.92
N ALA A 116 3.45 -7.23 9.20
CA ALA A 116 4.03 -7.60 7.91
C ALA A 116 5.24 -8.53 8.03
N PHE A 117 6.04 -8.41 9.11
CA PHE A 117 7.31 -9.14 9.24
C PHE A 117 7.30 -10.31 10.22
N VAL A 118 6.26 -10.44 11.07
CA VAL A 118 6.14 -11.55 12.02
C VAL A 118 4.88 -12.35 11.74
N VAL A 119 3.72 -11.70 11.86
CA VAL A 119 2.43 -12.38 11.79
C VAL A 119 2.15 -12.89 10.37
N PHE A 120 2.44 -12.08 9.34
CA PHE A 120 2.14 -12.46 7.97
C PHE A 120 3.01 -13.63 7.46
N PRO A 121 4.35 -13.63 7.63
CA PRO A 121 5.19 -14.76 7.27
C PRO A 121 4.84 -16.03 8.06
N GLU A 122 4.45 -15.88 9.33
CA GLU A 122 3.96 -16.99 10.15
C GLU A 122 2.67 -17.59 9.54
N GLY A 123 1.70 -16.75 9.18
CA GLY A 123 0.49 -17.19 8.48
C GLY A 123 0.75 -17.84 7.12
N LEU A 124 1.73 -17.34 6.35
CA LEU A 124 2.17 -17.95 5.09
C LEU A 124 2.87 -19.31 5.29
N SER A 125 3.60 -19.47 6.40
CA SER A 125 4.32 -20.71 6.73
C SER A 125 3.39 -21.90 7.01
N MET A 126 2.14 -21.62 7.39
CA MET A 126 1.10 -22.63 7.65
C MET A 126 0.44 -23.16 6.37
N MET A 127 0.76 -22.57 5.20
CA MET A 127 0.19 -22.98 3.91
C MET A 127 1.04 -24.07 3.23
N PRO A 128 0.44 -24.97 2.43
CA PRO A 128 1.21 -25.83 1.55
C PRO A 128 2.03 -25.00 0.55
N PHE A 129 3.26 -25.43 0.28
CA PHE A 129 4.25 -24.68 -0.51
C PHE A 129 4.66 -23.33 0.09
N ALA A 130 4.71 -23.22 1.42
CA ALA A 130 5.10 -22.02 2.16
C ALA A 130 6.29 -21.22 1.59
N PRO A 131 7.43 -21.83 1.18
CA PRO A 131 8.57 -21.08 0.67
C PRO A 131 8.23 -20.20 -0.54
N LEU A 132 7.37 -20.69 -1.45
CA LEU A 132 6.95 -19.94 -2.63
C LEU A 132 6.15 -18.70 -2.25
N TRP A 133 5.21 -18.83 -1.30
CA TRP A 133 4.37 -17.72 -0.88
C TRP A 133 5.16 -16.65 -0.12
N CYS A 134 6.09 -17.06 0.74
CA CYS A 134 7.00 -16.15 1.45
C CYS A 134 7.88 -15.36 0.46
N VAL A 135 8.49 -16.03 -0.52
CA VAL A 135 9.33 -15.36 -1.53
C VAL A 135 8.51 -14.35 -2.33
N LEU A 136 7.31 -14.73 -2.79
CA LEU A 136 6.42 -13.79 -3.47
C LEU A 136 6.10 -12.59 -2.56
N PHE A 137 5.63 -12.83 -1.33
CA PHE A 137 5.30 -11.76 -0.39
C PHE A 137 6.44 -10.75 -0.19
N PHE A 138 7.66 -11.23 0.09
CA PHE A 138 8.82 -10.36 0.26
C PHE A 138 9.22 -9.66 -1.04
N LEU A 139 9.12 -10.33 -2.19
CA LEU A 139 9.36 -9.68 -3.49
C LEU A 139 8.39 -8.53 -3.72
N MET A 140 7.10 -8.68 -3.38
CA MET A 140 6.16 -7.56 -3.44
C MET A 140 6.56 -6.44 -2.49
N MET A 141 6.90 -6.74 -1.24
CA MET A 141 7.34 -5.71 -0.30
C MET A 141 8.56 -4.95 -0.85
N CYS A 142 9.52 -5.64 -1.46
CA CYS A 142 10.66 -5.01 -2.13
C CYS A 142 10.21 -4.12 -3.31
N THR A 143 9.31 -4.59 -4.18
CA THR A 143 8.83 -3.78 -5.31
C THR A 143 8.04 -2.55 -4.85
N LEU A 144 7.23 -2.67 -3.80
CA LEU A 144 6.49 -1.54 -3.22
C LEU A 144 7.44 -0.53 -2.56
N GLY A 145 8.45 -1.02 -1.84
CA GLY A 145 9.50 -0.20 -1.25
C GLY A 145 10.30 0.54 -2.30
N PHE A 146 10.88 -0.18 -3.27
CA PHE A 146 11.68 0.42 -4.34
C PHE A 146 10.89 1.41 -5.19
N GLY A 147 9.64 1.12 -5.54
CA GLY A 147 8.81 2.05 -6.30
C GLY A 147 8.62 3.39 -5.58
N SER A 148 8.46 3.34 -4.25
CA SER A 148 8.30 4.55 -3.43
C SER A 148 9.62 5.31 -3.29
N GLU A 149 10.72 4.62 -3.02
CA GLU A 149 12.06 5.22 -2.87
C GLU A 149 12.53 5.90 -4.16
N PHE A 150 12.30 5.30 -5.32
CA PHE A 150 12.64 5.93 -6.61
C PHE A 150 11.88 7.22 -6.83
N SER A 151 10.58 7.27 -6.49
CA SER A 151 9.78 8.49 -6.60
C SER A 151 10.30 9.60 -5.69
N ILE A 152 10.69 9.28 -4.45
CA ILE A 152 11.23 10.27 -3.50
C ILE A 152 12.59 10.77 -3.98
N MET A 153 13.49 9.86 -4.36
CA MET A 153 14.82 10.19 -4.87
C MET A 153 14.72 11.15 -6.06
N GLU A 154 13.84 10.86 -7.01
CA GLU A 154 13.64 11.70 -8.18
C GLU A 154 13.05 13.07 -7.82
N THR A 155 12.10 13.12 -6.90
CA THR A 155 11.52 14.38 -6.41
C THR A 155 12.63 15.29 -5.87
N VAL A 156 13.50 14.75 -5.01
CA VAL A 156 14.62 15.49 -4.43
C VAL A 156 15.61 15.94 -5.50
N MET A 157 15.98 15.05 -6.43
CA MET A 157 16.88 15.38 -7.52
C MET A 157 16.31 16.47 -8.44
N ALA A 158 15.03 16.37 -8.79
CA ALA A 158 14.33 17.35 -9.61
C ALA A 158 14.31 18.72 -8.92
N SER A 159 13.94 18.78 -7.64
CA SER A 159 13.96 20.02 -6.86
C SER A 159 15.35 20.66 -6.80
N ILE A 160 16.42 19.88 -6.60
CA ILE A 160 17.79 20.41 -6.57
C ILE A 160 18.21 20.94 -7.95
N ILE A 161 17.91 20.22 -9.02
CA ILE A 161 18.26 20.62 -10.40
C ILE A 161 17.52 21.90 -10.79
N ASP A 162 16.24 22.02 -10.44
CA ASP A 162 15.43 23.19 -10.76
C ASP A 162 15.90 24.44 -9.98
N GLU A 163 16.31 24.28 -8.71
CA GLU A 163 16.79 25.38 -7.87
C GLU A 163 18.20 25.87 -8.29
N PHE A 164 19.13 24.95 -8.57
CA PHE A 164 20.53 25.28 -8.89
C PHE A 164 20.81 25.28 -10.40
N LYS A 165 19.79 25.46 -11.23
CA LYS A 165 19.86 25.39 -12.71
C LYS A 165 20.96 26.26 -13.34
N THR A 166 21.30 27.38 -12.70
CA THR A 166 22.37 28.30 -13.15
C THR A 166 23.78 27.72 -12.95
N TYR A 167 23.97 26.87 -11.94
CA TYR A 167 25.27 26.28 -11.58
C TYR A 167 25.40 24.83 -12.06
N LEU A 168 24.28 24.10 -12.12
CA LEU A 168 24.22 22.71 -12.54
C LEU A 168 23.83 22.63 -14.03
N ASN A 169 24.84 22.41 -14.88
CA ASN A 169 24.64 22.18 -16.32
C ASN A 169 24.25 20.72 -16.60
N THR A 170 23.21 20.23 -15.91
CA THR A 170 22.86 18.81 -15.87
C THR A 170 22.09 18.39 -17.13
N PRO A 171 22.52 17.35 -17.87
CA PRO A 171 21.79 16.88 -19.04
C PRO A 171 20.43 16.32 -18.63
N LYS A 172 19.37 16.69 -19.37
CA LYS A 172 17.97 16.32 -19.10
C LYS A 172 17.71 14.80 -18.97
N LYS A 173 18.63 13.96 -19.47
CA LYS A 173 18.56 12.48 -19.47
C LYS A 173 18.79 11.80 -18.11
N ILE A 174 19.15 12.55 -17.06
CA ILE A 174 19.41 11.97 -15.73
C ILE A 174 18.12 11.74 -14.93
N ILE A 175 17.02 12.41 -15.30
CA ILE A 175 15.73 12.27 -14.63
C ILE A 175 14.95 11.15 -15.31
N ILE A 176 14.65 10.09 -14.54
CA ILE A 176 14.15 8.80 -15.04
C ILE A 176 12.74 8.93 -15.62
N PHE A 177 11.88 9.79 -15.09
CA PHE A 177 10.50 9.95 -15.51
C PHE A 177 10.27 11.17 -16.41
N ARG A 178 11.34 11.86 -16.83
CA ARG A 178 11.27 12.99 -17.77
C ARG A 178 11.32 12.49 -19.21
N PHE A 179 10.26 11.80 -19.64
CA PHE A 179 10.05 11.33 -21.01
C PHE A 179 9.15 12.27 -21.81
#